data_AF-A0AA90NUK6-F1
#
_entry.id   AF-A0AA90NUK6-F1
#
_cell.length_a   1.000
_cell.length_b   1.000
_cell.length_c   1.000
_cell.angle_alpha   90.00
_cell.angle_beta   90.00
_cell.angle_gamma   90.00
#
_symmetry.space_group_name_H-M   'P 1'
#
loop_
_entity.id
_entity.type
_entity.pdbx_description
1 polymer ?
#
loop_
_entity_poly.entity_id
_entity_poly.type
_entity_poly.pdbx_seq_one_letter_code
_entity_poly.pdbx_strand_id
1 'polypeptide(L)' 'MMITYQQLTYEQLRQISALKKSCCSQREVAEIIGANQSTVSRELARNTG' A
#
# COMPACT_ATOMS: atom_id res chain seq x y z
N MET A 1 -15.74 -11.74 11.44
CA MET A 1 -14.99 -10.69 12.16
C MET A 1 -14.72 -9.58 11.14
N MET A 2 -15.33 -8.41 11.31
CA MET A 2 -15.15 -7.29 10.39
C MET A 2 -13.73 -6.76 10.60
N ILE A 3 -12.80 -7.11 9.71
CA ILE A 3 -11.46 -6.53 9.72
C ILE A 3 -11.68 -5.04 9.49
N THR A 4 -11.45 -4.23 10.51
CA THR A 4 -11.44 -2.77 10.41
C THR A 4 -10.23 -2.39 9.58
N TYR A 5 -10.41 -2.47 8.26
CA TYR A 5 -9.41 -2.00 7.32
C TYR A 5 -9.26 -0.50 7.55
N GLN A 6 -8.15 -0.11 8.15
CA GLN A 6 -7.75 1.28 8.20
C GLN A 6 -7.57 1.71 6.75
N GLN A 7 -8.51 2.53 6.27
CA GLN A 7 -8.49 3.02 4.90
C GLN A 7 -7.18 3.79 4.70
N LEU A 8 -6.44 3.45 3.66
CA LEU A 8 -5.27 4.24 3.30
C LEU A 8 -5.73 5.66 2.97
N THR A 9 -4.97 6.63 3.46
CA THR A 9 -5.19 8.02 3.05
C THR A 9 -4.83 8.20 1.58
N TYR A 10 -5.39 9.22 0.93
CA TYR A 10 -5.06 9.57 -0.45
C TYR A 10 -3.55 9.73 -0.67
N GLU A 11 -2.84 10.32 0.29
CA GLU A 11 -1.38 10.48 0.23
C GLU A 11 -0.66 9.13 0.27
N GLN A 12 -1.08 8.19 1.11
CA GLN A 12 -0.50 6.84 1.14
C GLN A 12 -0.74 6.10 -0.19
N LEU A 13 -1.92 6.25 -0.80
CA LEU A 13 -2.21 5.67 -2.12
C LEU A 13 -1.30 6.25 -3.21
N ARG A 14 -1.09 7.57 -3.20
CA ARG A 14 -0.18 8.26 -4.11
C ARG A 14 1.27 7.80 -3.93
N GLN A 15 1.72 7.62 -2.68
CA GLN A 15 3.05 7.08 -2.37
C GLN A 15 3.22 5.64 -2.86
N ILE A 16 2.24 4.75 -2.61
CA ILE A 16 2.27 3.37 -3.14
C ILE A 16 2.40 3.37 -4.67
N SER A 17 1.65 4.24 -5.35
CA SER A 17 1.67 4.35 -6.81
C SER A 17 3.02 4.84 -7.36
N ALA A 18 3.69 5.76 -6.66
CA ALA A 18 5.03 6.23 -7.02
C ALA A 18 6.10 5.17 -6.72
N LEU A 19 6.04 4.53 -5.55
CA LEU A 19 7.01 3.53 -5.11
C LEU A 19 6.92 2.23 -5.92
N LYS A 20 5.72 1.86 -6.41
CA LYS A 20 5.55 0.77 -7.39
C LYS A 20 6.43 0.94 -8.63
N LYS A 21 6.67 2.19 -9.06
CA LYS A 21 7.52 2.51 -10.22
C LYS A 21 9.02 2.50 -9.90
N SER A 22 9.38 2.42 -8.62
CA SER A 22 10.73 2.70 -8.10
C SER A 22 11.53 1.45 -7.75
N CYS A 23 11.12 0.25 -8.19
CA CYS A 23 11.71 -1.05 -7.81
C CYS A 23 11.74 -1.37 -6.30
N CYS A 24 11.03 -0.60 -5.47
CA CYS A 24 10.91 -0.87 -4.03
C CYS A 24 10.10 -2.15 -3.78
N SER A 25 10.51 -2.95 -2.79
CA SER A 25 9.73 -4.08 -2.31
C SER A 25 8.49 -3.63 -1.55
N GLN A 26 7.44 -4.45 -1.52
CA GLN A 26 6.20 -4.12 -0.79
C GLN A 26 6.43 -3.91 0.72
N ARG A 27 7.47 -4.53 1.29
CA ARG A 27 7.84 -4.37 2.69
C ARG A 27 8.44 -2.99 2.96
N GLU A 28 9.36 -2.53 2.11
CA GLU A 28 9.93 -1.18 2.20
C GLU A 28 8.85 -0.12 2.03
N VAL A 29 7.91 -0.31 1.10
CA VAL A 29 6.76 0.59 0.93
C VAL A 29 5.93 0.66 2.20
N ALA A 30 5.66 -0.48 2.84
CA ALA A 30 4.88 -0.53 4.07
C ALA A 30 5.56 0.21 5.22
N GLU A 31 6.88 0.06 5.37
CA GLU A 31 7.70 0.77 6.35
C GLU A 31 7.69 2.29 6.09
N ILE A 32 7.80 2.72 4.83
CA ILE A 32 7.79 4.14 4.44
C ILE A 32 6.44 4.81 4.75
N ILE A 33 5.33 4.15 4.42
CA ILE A 33 4.00 4.76 4.54
C ILE A 33 3.34 4.51 5.91
N GLY A 34 4.02 3.80 6.81
CA GLY A 34 3.51 3.44 8.14
C GLY A 34 2.31 2.49 8.09
N ALA A 35 2.29 1.55 7.15
CA ALA A 35 1.21 0.57 7.00
C ALA A 35 1.72 -0.87 7.11
N ASN A 36 0.79 -1.83 7.16
CA ASN A 36 1.14 -3.25 7.08
C ASN A 36 1.40 -3.66 5.60
N GLN A 37 2.36 -4.54 5.36
CA GLN A 37 2.67 -5.05 4.02
C GLN A 37 1.45 -5.72 3.35
N SER A 38 0.58 -6.38 4.12
CA SER A 38 -0.67 -6.96 3.60
C SER A 38 -1.66 -5.91 3.10
N THR A 39 -1.61 -4.69 3.63
CA THR A 39 -2.41 -3.55 3.15
C THR A 39 -1.86 -3.03 1.82
N VAL A 40 -0.53 -2.92 1.70
CA VAL A 40 0.13 -2.55 0.43
C VAL A 40 -0.15 -3.59 -0.66
N SER A 41 -0.03 -4.88 -0.33
CA SER A 41 -0.30 -5.99 -1.24
C SER A 41 -1.73 -5.95 -1.79
N ARG A 42 -2.74 -5.79 -0.92
CA ARG A 42 -4.14 -5.67 -1.32
C ARG A 42 -4.41 -4.44 -2.18
N GLU A 43 -3.80 -3.30 -1.87
CA GLU A 43 -3.95 -2.09 -2.66
C GLU A 43 -3.32 -2.23 -4.05
N LEU A 44 -2.15 -2.86 -4.14
CA LEU A 44 -1.52 -3.16 -5.42
C LEU A 44 -2.35 -4.14 -6.26
N ALA A 45 -2.99 -5.12 -5.62
CA ALA A 45 -3.90 -6.06 -6.27
C ALA A 45 -5.22 -5.42 -6.72
N ARG A 46 -5.71 -4.37 -6.03
CA ARG A 46 -6.88 -3.59 -6.48
C ARG A 46 -6.58 -2.71 -7.69
N ASN A 47 -5.34 -2.27 -7.86
CA ASN A 47 -4.91 -1.38 -8.95
C ASN A 47 -4.39 -2.12 -10.20
N THR A 48 -4.74 -3.39 -10.41
CA THR A 48 -4.33 -4.13 -11.62
C THR A 48 -5.27 -4.00 -12.82
N GLY A 49 -6.41 -3.31 -12.68
CA GLY A 49 -7.45 -3.29 -13.72
C GLY A 49 -8.33 -4.53 -13.63
#